data_AF-A7N2C6-F1
#
_entry.id   AF-A7N2C6-F1
#
_cell.length_a   1.000
_cell.length_b   1.000
_cell.length_c   1.000
_cell.angle_alpha   90.00
_cell.angle_beta   90.00
_cell.angle_gamma   90.00
#
_symmetry.space_group_name_H-M   'P 1'
#
loop_
_entity.id
_entity.type
_entity.pdbx_description
1 polymer ?
#
loop_
_entity_poly.entity_id
_entity_poly.type
_entity_poly.pdbx_seq_one_letter_code
_entity_poly.pdbx_strand_id
1 'polypeptide(L)'
;MLRTMKIVLTLEQKQQLEQMHDTERDSRVCDRIKAVLLASEGWSQVMISQALRIHESTVARHLSDYVLSEKLKPENGGSQSRLSEIQTMQLIEHLT
;
A
#
# COMPACT_ATOMS: atom_id res chain seq x y z
N MET A 1 21.36 7.37 -6.43
CA MET A 1 21.67 7.92 -5.09
C MET A 1 20.65 7.36 -4.13
N LEU A 2 21.08 6.56 -3.16
CA LEU A 2 20.22 5.97 -2.13
C LEU A 2 19.70 7.09 -1.22
N ARG A 3 18.45 7.51 -1.39
CA ARG A 3 17.79 8.44 -0.47
C ARG A 3 17.30 7.62 0.72
N THR A 4 17.97 7.74 1.86
CA THR A 4 17.42 7.25 3.13
C THR A 4 16.26 8.17 3.51
N MET A 5 15.01 7.73 3.27
CA MET A 5 13.84 8.41 3.81
C MET A 5 13.72 8.07 5.29
N LYS A 6 13.76 9.09 6.15
CA LYS A 6 13.62 8.93 7.59
C LYS A 6 12.15 9.05 7.97
N ILE A 7 11.54 7.92 8.34
CA ILE A 7 10.21 7.87 8.93
C ILE A 7 10.37 7.83 10.44
N VAL A 8 9.67 8.69 11.17
CA VAL A 8 9.60 8.65 12.63
C VAL A 8 8.16 8.34 13.00
N LEU A 9 7.96 7.22 13.67
CA LEU A 9 6.65 6.80 14.18
C LEU A 9 6.60 7.04 15.69
N THR A 10 5.46 7.47 16.19
CA THR A 10 5.16 7.38 17.62
C THR A 10 4.95 5.91 18.02
N LEU A 11 5.02 5.62 19.32
CA LEU A 11 4.72 4.28 19.83
C LEU A 11 3.30 3.82 19.45
N GLU A 12 2.34 4.75 19.51
CA GLU A 12 0.94 4.50 19.15
C GLU A 12 0.78 4.19 17.65
N GLN A 13 1.42 4.99 16.77
CA GLN A 13 1.40 4.72 15.33
C GLN A 13 2.01 3.36 15.00
N LYS A 14 3.11 3.00 15.67
CA LYS A 14 3.75 1.69 15.50
C LYS A 14 2.79 0.56 15.89
N GLN A 15 2.17 0.65 17.08
CA GLN A 15 1.19 -0.34 17.55
C GLN A 15 -0.02 -0.44 16.64
N GLN A 16 -0.53 0.68 16.13
CA GLN A 16 -1.65 0.69 15.19
C GLN A 16 -1.29 -0.02 13.88
N LEU A 17 -0.11 0.26 13.32
CA LEU A 17 0.37 -0.43 12.12
C LEU A 17 0.55 -1.93 12.34
N GLU A 18 1.08 -2.34 13.50
CA GLU A 18 1.22 -3.75 13.87
C GLU A 18 -0.14 -4.45 13.97
N GLN A 19 -1.13 -3.82 14.61
CA GLN A 19 -2.51 -4.35 14.71
C GLN A 19 -3.19 -4.44 13.33
N MET A 20 -3.00 -3.42 12.48
CA MET A 20 -3.51 -3.44 11.11
C MET A 20 -2.88 -4.59 10.32
N HIS A 21 -1.57 -4.81 10.45
CA HIS A 21 -0.87 -5.89 9.77
C HIS A 21 -1.35 -7.28 10.21
N ASP A 22 -1.67 -7.47 11.49
CA ASP A 22 -2.14 -8.77 12.03
C ASP A 22 -3.50 -9.20 11.46
N THR A 23 -4.37 -8.23 11.15
CA THR A 23 -5.74 -8.47 10.67
C THR A 23 -5.88 -8.39 9.15
N GLU A 24 -4.97 -7.70 8.46
CA GLU A 24 -5.01 -7.51 7.02
C GLU A 24 -4.66 -8.79 6.24
N ARG A 25 -5.37 -9.02 5.13
CA ARG A 25 -5.19 -10.20 4.27
C ARG A 25 -4.63 -9.83 2.90
N ASP A 26 -4.77 -8.57 2.48
CA ASP A 26 -4.16 -8.10 1.26
C ASP A 26 -2.64 -7.95 1.45
N SER A 27 -1.89 -8.92 0.90
CA SER A 27 -0.41 -8.93 0.93
C SER A 27 0.22 -7.60 0.51
N ARG A 28 -0.39 -6.86 -0.42
CA ARG A 28 0.12 -5.56 -0.89
C ARG A 28 0.05 -4.50 0.21
N VAL A 29 -0.99 -4.55 1.04
CA VAL A 29 -1.16 -3.67 2.20
C VAL A 29 -0.21 -4.10 3.30
N CYS A 30 -0.09 -5.41 3.56
CA CYS A 30 0.88 -5.95 4.53
C CYS A 30 2.31 -5.50 4.20
N ASP A 31 2.74 -5.57 2.94
CA ASP A 31 4.10 -5.18 2.54
C ASP A 31 4.33 -3.67 2.63
N ARG A 32 3.30 -2.86 2.36
CA ARG A 32 3.35 -1.41 2.62
C ARG A 32 3.54 -1.13 4.12
N ILE A 33 2.80 -1.80 4.99
CA ILE A 33 2.93 -1.65 6.45
C ILE A 33 4.33 -2.07 6.93
N LYS A 34 4.81 -3.25 6.51
CA LYS A 34 6.16 -3.73 6.88
C LYS A 34 7.24 -2.76 6.42
N ALA A 35 7.13 -2.22 5.21
CA ALA A 35 8.11 -1.27 4.69
C ALA A 35 8.20 -0.01 5.58
N VAL A 36 7.06 0.52 6.02
CA VAL A 36 6.99 1.68 6.92
C VAL A 36 7.61 1.36 8.29
N LEU A 37 7.24 0.22 8.89
CA LEU A 37 7.77 -0.23 10.19
C LEU A 37 9.30 -0.41 10.12
N LEU A 38 9.80 -1.17 9.15
CA LEU A 38 11.24 -1.42 8.99
C LEU A 38 12.01 -0.12 8.71
N ALA A 39 11.46 0.80 7.92
CA ALA A 39 12.08 2.10 7.69
C ALA A 39 12.15 2.94 8.97
N SER A 40 11.12 2.90 9.81
CA SER A 40 11.12 3.57 11.12
C SER A 40 12.14 2.97 12.10
N GLU A 41 12.46 1.68 11.93
CA GLU A 41 13.48 0.94 12.67
C GLU A 41 14.90 1.13 12.11
N GLY A 42 15.07 1.97 11.08
CA GLY A 42 16.37 2.32 10.52
C GLY A 42 16.88 1.40 9.42
N TRP A 43 16.03 0.50 8.89
CA TRP A 43 16.41 -0.33 7.75
C TRP A 43 16.53 0.52 6.48
N SER A 44 17.58 0.27 5.69
CA SER A 44 17.72 0.91 4.38
C SER A 44 16.70 0.37 3.38
N GLN A 45 16.35 1.15 2.35
CA GLN A 45 15.44 0.70 1.28
C GLN A 45 15.94 -0.59 0.61
N VAL A 46 17.26 -0.75 0.47
CA VAL A 46 17.89 -1.97 -0.05
C VAL A 46 17.62 -3.15 0.87
N MET A 47 17.81 -3.01 2.19
CA MET A 47 17.53 -4.09 3.16
C MET A 47 16.05 -4.47 3.15
N ILE A 48 15.14 -3.48 3.11
CA ILE A 48 13.70 -3.72 3.03
C ILE A 48 13.34 -4.45 1.73
N SER A 49 13.89 -4.00 0.60
CA SER A 49 13.65 -4.61 -0.71
C SER A 49 14.08 -6.08 -0.73
N GLN A 50 15.21 -6.39 -0.10
CA GLN A 50 15.73 -7.74 0.03
C GLN A 50 14.87 -8.60 0.96
N ALA A 51 14.43 -8.06 2.09
CA ALA A 51 13.61 -8.77 3.08
C ALA A 51 12.20 -9.09 2.56
N LEU A 52 11.58 -8.12 1.89
CA LEU A 52 10.22 -8.24 1.35
C LEU A 52 10.17 -8.84 -0.06
N ARG A 53 11.33 -9.01 -0.72
CA ARG A 53 11.45 -9.50 -2.10
C ARG A 53 10.65 -8.67 -3.11
N ILE A 54 10.65 -7.35 -2.92
CA ILE A 54 10.06 -6.37 -3.84
C ILE A 54 11.15 -5.42 -4.33
N HIS A 55 11.00 -4.89 -5.55
CA HIS A 55 12.00 -3.99 -6.12
C HIS A 55 12.21 -2.73 -5.26
N GLU A 56 13.45 -2.24 -5.16
CA GLU A 56 13.80 -1.10 -4.31
C GLU A 56 12.97 0.16 -4.65
N SER A 57 12.72 0.43 -5.94
CA SER A 57 11.88 1.56 -6.35
C SER A 57 10.43 1.44 -5.85
N THR A 58 9.92 0.22 -5.67
CA THR A 58 8.60 -0.02 -5.09
C THR A 58 8.60 0.31 -3.60
N VAL A 59 9.66 -0.05 -2.86
CA VAL A 59 9.86 0.37 -1.47
C VAL A 59 9.89 1.89 -1.39
N ALA A 60 10.71 2.54 -2.21
CA ALA A 60 10.83 4.01 -2.25
C ALA A 60 9.46 4.69 -2.45
N ARG A 61 8.65 4.16 -3.38
CA ARG A 61 7.29 4.65 -3.62
C ARG A 61 6.37 4.40 -2.43
N HIS A 62 6.38 3.23 -1.81
CA HIS A 62 5.55 2.94 -0.63
C HIS A 62 5.86 3.85 0.56
N LEU A 63 7.14 4.11 0.82
CA LEU A 63 7.55 5.04 1.86
C LEU A 63 7.11 6.48 1.53
N SER A 64 7.26 6.91 0.27
CA SER A 64 6.83 8.23 -0.18
C SER A 64 5.30 8.41 -0.06
N ASP A 65 4.52 7.42 -0.49
CA ASP A 65 3.06 7.38 -0.37
C ASP A 65 2.62 7.51 1.10
N TYR A 66 3.31 6.81 2.01
CA TYR A 66 2.98 6.87 3.44
C TYR A 66 3.33 8.24 4.05
N VAL A 67 4.51 8.80 3.74
CA VAL A 67 4.91 10.12 4.24
C VAL A 67 4.00 11.23 3.73
N LEU A 68 3.51 11.13 2.49
CA LEU A 68 2.68 12.15 1.88
C LEU A 68 1.23 12.11 2.36
N SER A 69 0.66 10.92 2.55
CA SER A 69 -0.78 10.78 2.79
C SER A 69 -1.19 9.55 3.62
N GLU A 70 -0.25 8.96 4.36
CA GLU A 70 -0.47 7.74 5.16
C GLU A 70 -1.06 6.56 4.36
N LYS A 71 -0.80 6.53 3.05
CA LYS A 71 -1.44 5.59 2.13
C LYS A 71 -0.87 4.18 2.29
N LEU A 72 -1.68 3.31 2.88
CA LEU A 72 -1.36 1.88 3.05
C LEU A 72 -2.10 0.97 2.05
N LYS A 73 -3.18 1.44 1.42
CA LYS A 73 -3.98 0.64 0.49
C LYS A 73 -3.74 1.03 -0.97
N PRO A 74 -3.72 0.06 -1.89
CA PRO A 74 -3.77 0.37 -3.30
C PRO A 74 -5.14 0.97 -3.64
N GLU A 75 -5.16 2.09 -4.35
CA GLU A 75 -6.38 2.74 -4.84
C GLU A 75 -6.72 2.27 -6.26
N ASN A 76 -6.43 1.00 -6.54
CA ASN A 76 -6.73 0.42 -7.84
C ASN A 76 -8.25 0.25 -7.95
N GLY A 77 -8.92 1.28 -8.47
CA GLY A 77 -10.32 1.21 -8.86
C GLY A 77 -10.50 0.51 -10.20
N GLY A 78 -11.73 0.05 -10.47
CA GLY A 78 -12.11 -0.38 -11.81
C GLY A 78 -12.05 0.78 -12.81
N SER A 79 -11.96 0.44 -14.09
CA SER A 79 -12.20 1.44 -15.14
C SER A 79 -13.64 1.94 -15.06
N GLN A 80 -13.86 3.21 -15.41
CA GLN A 80 -15.21 3.71 -15.63
C GLN A 80 -15.89 2.89 -16.73
N SER A 81 -17.16 2.53 -16.52
CA SER A 81 -17.94 1.81 -17.53
C SER A 81 -17.99 2.61 -18.82
N ARG A 82 -17.81 1.93 -19.95
CA ARG A 82 -18.05 2.51 -21.28
C ARG A 82 -19.49 2.34 -21.74
N LEU A 83 -20.31 1.64 -20.97
CA LEU A 83 -21.71 1.41 -21.30
C LEU A 83 -22.52 2.69 -21.05
N SER A 84 -23.43 2.99 -21.96
CA SER A 84 -24.49 3.95 -21.68
C SER A 84 -25.43 3.42 -20.61
N GLU A 85 -26.28 4.29 -20.07
CA GLU A 85 -27.32 3.88 -19.10
C GLU A 85 -28.22 2.78 -19.68
N ILE A 86 -28.62 2.92 -20.95
CA ILE A 86 -29.47 1.93 -21.64
C ILE A 86 -28.76 0.57 -21.72
N GLN A 87 -27.50 0.55 -22.12
CA GLN A 87 -26.72 -0.69 -22.21
C GLN A 87 -26.50 -1.32 -20.84
N THR A 88 -26.34 -0.50 -19.80
CA THR A 88 -26.22 -0.96 -18.42
C THR A 88 -27.52 -1.64 -17.96
N MET A 89 -28.69 -1.04 -18.24
CA MET A 89 -29.98 -1.65 -17.90
C MET A 89 -30.21 -2.96 -18.65
N GLN A 90 -29.94 -3.00 -19.96
CA GLN A 90 -30.09 -4.22 -20.77
C GLN A 90 -29.18 -5.35 -20.26
N LEU A 91 -27.96 -5.01 -19.83
CA LEU A 91 -27.05 -5.99 -19.25
C LEU A 91 -27.56 -6.52 -17.91
N ILE A 92 -28.08 -5.65 -17.04
CA ILE A 92 -28.65 -6.07 -15.75
C ILE A 92 -29.83 -7.01 -15.97
N GLU A 93 -30.76 -6.67 -16.86
CA GLU A 93 -31.93 -7.51 -17.19
C GLU A 93 -31.53 -8.89 -17.71
N HIS A 94 -30.44 -8.99 -18.49
CA HIS A 94 -29.97 -10.28 -18.99
C HIS A 94 -29.31 -11.16 -17.90
N LEU A 95 -28.74 -10.55 -16.86
CA LEU A 95 -27.99 -11.24 -15.81
C LEU A 95 -28.84 -11.63 -14.59
N THR A 96 -30.04 -11.07 -14.44
CA THR A 96 -31.02 -11.39 -13.38
C THR A 96 -32.12 -12.30 -13.89
#